data_AF-A0A2D4EKG3-F1
#
_entry.id   AF-A0A2D4EKG3-F1
#
_cell.length_a   1.000
_cell.length_b   1.000
_cell.length_c   1.000
_cell.angle_alpha   90.00
_cell.angle_beta   90.00
_cell.angle_gamma   90.00
#
_symmetry.space_group_name_H-M   'P 1'
#
loop_
_entity.id
_entity.type
_entity.pdbx_description
1 polymer ?
#
loop_
_entity_poly.entity_id
_entity_poly.type
_entity_poly.pdbx_seq_one_letter_code
_entity_poly.pdbx_strand_id
1 'polypeptide(L)'
;VRGCPNDPADGQPALVEIHSLEIILHDTAEQETMRIFPGPLIREDLHKVDVMTFCQRKAATGYDLTTKQGRDSALLWKLLLLLCRQNGSMVGSDTAELLMQDRKYQEKYKRQEPRVNLINLTGEEWPVPGHGTMDLLTGEMVPTAGTLEQTMEKFTKLLFYGRKKEALDWAMRNQLWGHALFLSSKMNPRIYSWVLTGFTSTLASNDPLQTLFQLMSGRIPQASLVLLSAPASLLSWVLCILPKQDGPEARRLSSEDGQ
;
A
#
# COMPACT_ATOMS: atom_id res chain seq x y z
N VAL A 1 -25.92 30.71 27.43
CA VAL A 1 -26.29 32.12 27.73
C VAL A 1 -26.57 32.81 26.40
N ARG A 2 -27.77 33.37 26.21
CA ARG A 2 -28.16 34.09 25.00
C ARG A 2 -28.52 35.52 25.38
N GLY A 3 -27.92 36.50 24.71
CA GLY A 3 -28.32 37.90 24.85
C GLY A 3 -29.46 38.21 23.88
N CYS A 4 -30.53 38.82 24.36
CA CYS A 4 -31.59 39.33 23.50
C CYS A 4 -31.17 40.66 22.86
N PRO A 5 -31.63 40.98 21.64
CA PRO A 5 -31.29 42.21 20.95
C PRO A 5 -32.07 43.40 21.55
N ASN A 6 -31.79 43.75 22.80
CA ASN A 6 -32.29 44.96 23.43
C ASN A 6 -31.17 46.00 23.41
N ASP A 7 -31.47 47.20 22.89
CA ASP A 7 -30.51 48.30 22.88
C ASP A 7 -30.64 49.12 24.19
N PRO A 8 -29.60 49.15 25.05
CA PRO A 8 -29.62 49.97 26.26
C PRO A 8 -29.69 51.48 25.99
N ALA A 9 -29.41 51.94 24.76
CA ALA A 9 -29.60 53.34 24.36
C ALA A 9 -31.09 53.73 24.28
N ASP A 10 -31.98 52.77 23.99
CA ASP A 10 -33.43 52.97 23.90
C ASP A 10 -34.15 52.80 25.27
N GLY A 11 -33.38 52.72 26.37
CA GLY A 11 -33.93 52.53 27.71
C GLY A 11 -34.43 51.12 28.03
N GLN A 12 -34.17 50.15 27.14
CA GLN A 12 -34.50 48.74 27.37
C GLN A 12 -33.33 48.05 28.09
N PRO A 13 -33.56 47.38 29.24
CA PRO A 13 -32.49 46.65 29.92
C PRO A 13 -32.00 45.49 29.04
N ALA A 14 -30.68 45.31 29.00
CA ALA A 14 -30.05 44.18 28.31
C ALA A 14 -30.51 42.87 28.97
N LEU A 15 -31.39 42.14 28.30
CA LEU A 15 -31.94 40.89 28.81
C LEU A 15 -31.02 39.73 28.46
N VAL A 16 -30.59 39.01 29.49
CA VAL A 16 -29.73 37.83 29.37
C VAL A 16 -30.52 36.61 29.79
N GLU A 17 -30.67 35.65 28.87
CA GLU A 17 -31.35 34.40 29.13
C GLU A 17 -30.34 33.26 29.35
N ILE A 18 -30.58 32.48 30.40
CA ILE A 18 -29.80 31.28 30.72
C ILE A 18 -30.64 30.08 30.30
N HIS A 19 -30.22 29.42 29.23
CA HIS A 19 -30.82 28.20 28.70
C HIS A 19 -29.91 27.00 28.94
N SER A 20 -30.51 25.82 29.15
CA SER A 20 -29.78 24.55 29.08
C SER A 20 -29.31 24.30 27.64
N LEU A 21 -28.15 23.65 27.47
CA LEU A 21 -27.63 23.28 26.15
C LEU A 21 -28.61 22.38 25.38
N GLU A 22 -29.40 21.57 26.08
CA GLU A 22 -30.43 20.71 25.47
C GLU A 22 -31.51 21.50 24.74
N ILE A 23 -31.88 22.67 25.28
CA ILE A 23 -32.89 23.57 24.70
C ILE A 23 -32.27 24.34 23.53
N ILE A 24 -31.02 24.78 23.67
CA ILE A 24 -30.31 25.51 22.60
C ILE A 24 -30.09 24.60 21.38
N LEU A 25 -29.80 23.32 21.63
CA LEU A 25 -29.51 22.32 20.59
C LEU A 25 -30.75 21.53 20.15
N HIS A 26 -31.95 21.91 20.62
CA HIS A 26 -33.20 21.26 20.24
C HIS A 26 -33.37 21.21 18.71
N ASP A 27 -33.74 20.04 18.19
CA ASP A 27 -33.93 19.75 16.75
C ASP A 27 -32.67 19.84 15.85
N THR A 28 -31.47 19.87 16.44
CA THR A 28 -30.23 19.74 15.65
C THR A 28 -29.94 18.28 15.29
N ALA A 29 -29.41 18.04 14.10
CA ALA A 29 -29.03 16.70 13.65
C ALA A 29 -27.92 16.08 14.52
N GLU A 30 -27.07 16.93 15.09
CA GLU A 30 -25.99 16.56 16.01
C GLU A 30 -26.57 16.07 17.34
N GLN A 31 -27.58 16.74 17.89
CA GLN A 31 -28.24 16.31 19.12
C GLN A 31 -28.91 14.93 18.94
N GLU A 32 -29.62 14.73 17.83
CA GLU A 32 -30.24 13.43 17.53
C GLU A 32 -29.17 12.33 17.38
N THR A 33 -28.05 12.65 16.72
CA THR A 33 -26.90 11.74 16.63
C THR A 33 -26.31 11.37 17.99
N MET A 34 -26.22 12.33 18.92
CA MET A 34 -25.75 12.09 20.28
C MET A 34 -26.73 11.24 21.11
N ARG A 35 -28.05 11.42 20.92
CA ARG A 35 -29.07 10.60 21.59
C ARG A 35 -29.03 9.13 21.17
N ILE A 36 -28.74 8.86 19.90
CA ILE A 36 -28.66 7.50 19.36
C ILE A 36 -27.37 6.79 19.80
N PHE A 37 -26.36 7.53 20.28
CA PHE A 37 -25.10 6.95 20.75
C PHE A 37 -25.35 6.09 22.01
N PRO A 38 -24.78 4.86 22.10
CA PRO A 38 -25.08 3.90 23.17
C PRO A 38 -24.45 4.26 24.53
N GLY A 39 -24.39 5.55 24.87
CA GLY A 39 -23.87 6.06 26.14
C GLY A 39 -22.37 5.83 26.34
N PRO A 40 -21.83 6.18 27.53
CA PRO A 40 -20.43 5.93 27.85
C PRO A 40 -20.07 4.45 27.68
N LEU A 41 -19.06 4.16 26.85
CA LEU A 41 -18.70 2.78 26.48
C LEU A 41 -18.13 1.93 27.63
N ILE A 42 -17.87 2.56 28.79
CA ILE A 42 -17.28 1.95 29.99
C ILE A 42 -18.39 1.48 30.96
N ARG A 43 -19.67 1.72 30.64
CA ARG A 43 -20.79 1.31 31.49
C ARG A 43 -20.88 -0.22 31.60
N GLU A 44 -21.15 -0.69 32.81
CA GLU A 44 -21.27 -2.13 33.11
C GLU A 44 -22.49 -2.77 32.44
N ASP A 45 -23.53 -1.99 32.13
CA ASP A 45 -24.78 -2.46 31.52
C ASP A 45 -24.78 -2.39 29.98
N LEU A 46 -23.70 -1.92 29.36
CA LEU A 46 -23.59 -1.86 27.91
C LEU A 46 -23.09 -3.20 27.35
N HIS A 47 -23.91 -3.85 26.52
CA HIS A 47 -23.50 -5.09 25.87
C HIS A 47 -22.78 -4.83 24.55
N LYS A 48 -21.79 -5.69 24.25
CA LYS A 48 -21.08 -5.70 22.97
C LYS A 48 -22.02 -5.71 21.77
N VAL A 49 -23.15 -6.40 21.86
CA VAL A 49 -24.16 -6.48 20.79
C VAL A 49 -24.72 -5.10 20.46
N ASP A 50 -24.98 -4.26 21.46
CA ASP A 50 -25.53 -2.92 21.27
C ASP A 50 -24.56 -2.01 20.51
N VAL A 51 -23.27 -2.09 20.85
CA VAL A 51 -22.21 -1.37 20.14
C VAL A 51 -22.09 -1.86 18.68
N MET A 52 -22.11 -3.18 18.47
CA MET A 52 -22.09 -3.74 17.11
C MET A 52 -23.31 -3.33 16.30
N THR A 53 -24.51 -3.36 16.87
CA THR A 53 -25.74 -2.91 16.21
C THR A 53 -25.71 -1.42 15.90
N PHE A 54 -25.16 -0.60 16.80
CA PHE A 54 -24.95 0.82 16.55
C PHE A 54 -24.00 1.04 15.36
N CYS A 55 -22.84 0.38 15.33
CA CYS A 55 -21.88 0.45 14.21
C CYS A 55 -22.51 -0.02 12.89
N GLN A 56 -23.31 -1.09 12.91
CA GLN A 56 -24.03 -1.57 11.74
C GLN A 56 -25.02 -0.53 11.20
N ARG A 57 -25.82 0.08 12.08
CA ARG A 57 -26.74 1.16 11.70
C ARG A 57 -25.97 2.34 11.10
N LYS A 58 -24.88 2.77 11.73
CA LYS A 58 -24.04 3.86 11.18
C LYS A 58 -23.38 3.50 9.85
N ALA A 59 -22.99 2.26 9.63
CA ALA A 59 -22.48 1.80 8.34
C ALA A 59 -23.55 1.79 7.24
N ALA A 60 -24.81 1.51 7.59
CA ALA A 60 -25.94 1.45 6.64
C ALA A 60 -26.57 2.83 6.35
N THR A 61 -26.62 3.71 7.36
CA THR A 61 -27.21 5.07 7.27
C THR A 61 -26.15 6.14 6.97
N GLY A 62 -24.87 5.77 6.96
CA GLY A 62 -23.75 6.69 6.90
C GLY A 62 -23.58 7.32 5.53
N TYR A 63 -24.05 8.56 5.39
CA TYR A 63 -23.78 9.48 4.28
C TYR A 63 -24.14 8.93 2.88
N ASP A 64 -24.20 9.83 1.90
CA ASP A 64 -24.49 9.46 0.53
C ASP A 64 -23.36 8.59 -0.05
N LEU A 65 -23.66 7.30 -0.28
CA LEU A 65 -22.75 6.31 -0.86
C LEU A 65 -22.30 6.66 -2.29
N THR A 66 -23.00 7.59 -2.96
CA THR A 66 -22.57 8.12 -4.26
C THR A 66 -21.33 9.01 -4.10
N THR A 67 -21.14 9.65 -2.95
CA THR A 67 -19.99 10.49 -2.63
C THR A 67 -18.81 9.66 -2.12
N LYS A 68 -17.58 10.13 -2.37
CA LYS A 68 -16.36 9.50 -1.82
C LYS A 68 -16.39 9.50 -0.29
N GLN A 69 -16.73 10.64 0.32
CA GLN A 69 -16.77 10.80 1.76
C GLN A 69 -17.76 9.85 2.45
N GLY A 70 -18.92 9.59 1.82
CA GLY A 70 -19.87 8.61 2.34
C GLY A 70 -19.35 7.19 2.32
N ARG A 71 -18.70 6.78 1.23
CA ARG A 71 -18.05 5.45 1.14
C ARG A 71 -16.93 5.27 2.17
N ASP A 72 -16.06 6.28 2.30
CA ASP A 72 -14.94 6.26 3.24
C ASP A 72 -15.45 6.19 4.70
N SER A 73 -16.52 6.93 5.01
CA SER A 73 -17.19 6.90 6.32
C SER A 73 -17.82 5.53 6.60
N ALA A 74 -18.58 4.98 5.66
CA ALA A 74 -19.20 3.66 5.79
C ALA A 74 -18.14 2.56 5.99
N LEU A 75 -17.01 2.62 5.28
CA LEU A 75 -15.89 1.71 5.44
C LEU A 75 -15.30 1.77 6.86
N LEU A 76 -15.14 2.97 7.42
CA LEU A 76 -14.64 3.15 8.78
C LEU A 76 -15.60 2.53 9.82
N TRP A 77 -16.91 2.67 9.64
CA TRP A 77 -17.90 2.02 10.50
C TRP A 77 -17.89 0.50 10.38
N LYS A 78 -17.71 -0.03 9.17
CA LYS A 78 -17.53 -1.48 8.95
C LYS A 78 -16.24 -1.98 9.61
N LEU A 79 -15.15 -1.20 9.59
CA LEU A 79 -13.90 -1.53 10.29
C LEU A 79 -14.10 -1.59 11.81
N LEU A 80 -14.77 -0.59 12.39
CA LEU A 80 -15.11 -0.58 13.82
C LEU A 80 -15.97 -1.79 14.20
N LEU A 81 -16.95 -2.14 13.37
CA LEU A 81 -17.76 -3.34 13.56
C LEU A 81 -16.92 -4.62 13.58
N LEU A 82 -15.97 -4.77 12.65
CA LEU A 82 -15.07 -5.93 12.61
C LEU A 82 -14.19 -5.99 13.87
N LEU A 83 -13.63 -4.87 14.29
CA LEU A 83 -12.83 -4.77 15.52
C LEU A 83 -13.66 -5.16 16.75
N CYS A 84 -14.87 -4.63 16.89
CA CYS A 84 -15.77 -5.01 17.96
C CYS A 84 -16.07 -6.52 17.92
N ARG A 85 -16.43 -7.05 16.74
CA ARG A 85 -16.75 -8.46 16.55
C ARG A 85 -15.59 -9.38 16.97
N GLN A 86 -14.36 -9.03 16.59
CA GLN A 86 -13.16 -9.83 16.82
C GLN A 86 -12.39 -9.43 18.10
N ASN A 87 -12.96 -8.61 18.98
CA ASN A 87 -12.30 -8.14 20.22
C ASN A 87 -10.93 -7.49 19.96
N GLY A 88 -10.82 -6.74 18.86
CA GLY A 88 -9.57 -6.07 18.45
C GLY A 88 -8.55 -6.98 17.76
N SER A 89 -8.82 -8.29 17.60
CA SER A 89 -7.91 -9.22 16.93
C SER A 89 -8.30 -9.42 15.46
N MET A 90 -7.72 -8.62 14.57
CA MET A 90 -7.96 -8.73 13.13
C MET A 90 -6.69 -9.15 12.38
N VAL A 91 -6.85 -9.96 11.33
CA VAL A 91 -5.75 -10.35 10.44
C VAL A 91 -5.80 -9.48 9.18
N GLY A 92 -4.65 -9.28 8.51
CA GLY A 92 -4.58 -8.48 7.29
C GLY A 92 -5.55 -8.93 6.18
N SER A 93 -5.97 -10.20 6.17
CA SER A 93 -7.00 -10.73 5.27
C SER A 93 -8.37 -10.08 5.48
N ASP A 94 -8.77 -9.85 6.73
CA ASP A 94 -10.06 -9.25 7.07
C ASP A 94 -10.12 -7.80 6.57
N THR A 95 -9.02 -7.06 6.75
CA THR A 95 -8.86 -5.69 6.24
C THR A 95 -8.87 -5.68 4.72
N ALA A 96 -8.16 -6.62 4.08
CA ALA A 96 -8.12 -6.71 2.62
C ALA A 96 -9.51 -7.02 2.05
N GLU A 97 -10.24 -7.95 2.64
CA GLU A 97 -11.61 -8.27 2.25
C GLU A 97 -12.50 -7.03 2.39
N LEU A 98 -12.45 -6.35 3.54
CA LEU A 98 -13.22 -5.13 3.78
C LEU A 98 -12.94 -4.05 2.71
N LEU A 99 -11.66 -3.81 2.39
CA LEU A 99 -11.25 -2.79 1.41
C LEU A 99 -11.66 -3.14 -0.03
N MET A 100 -11.80 -4.43 -0.34
CA MET A 100 -12.07 -4.93 -1.69
C MET A 100 -13.56 -5.23 -1.94
N GLN A 101 -14.40 -5.33 -0.90
CA GLN A 101 -15.83 -5.69 -1.01
C GLN A 101 -16.63 -4.82 -1.99
N ASP A 102 -16.45 -3.49 -1.96
CA ASP A 102 -17.21 -2.56 -2.83
C ASP A 102 -16.58 -2.40 -4.22
N ARG A 103 -15.33 -2.87 -4.39
CA ARG A 103 -14.67 -3.00 -5.69
C ARG A 103 -15.12 -4.33 -6.28
N LYS A 104 -16.33 -4.35 -6.85
CA LYS A 104 -16.81 -5.47 -7.66
C LYS A 104 -15.63 -5.99 -8.50
N TYR A 105 -15.42 -7.31 -8.48
CA TYR A 105 -14.40 -8.12 -9.17
C TYR A 105 -14.19 -7.86 -10.69
N GLN A 106 -14.65 -6.72 -11.22
CA GLN A 106 -14.70 -6.36 -12.63
C GLN A 106 -13.43 -5.71 -13.17
N GLU A 107 -12.52 -5.20 -12.34
CA GLU A 107 -11.19 -4.84 -12.82
C GLU A 107 -10.33 -6.10 -12.94
N LYS A 108 -10.53 -6.84 -14.03
CA LYS A 108 -9.55 -7.84 -14.47
C LYS A 108 -8.19 -7.12 -14.52
N TYR A 109 -7.18 -7.68 -13.86
CA TYR A 109 -5.83 -7.16 -13.92
C TYR A 109 -5.46 -6.91 -15.39
N LYS A 110 -5.24 -5.63 -15.72
CA LYS A 110 -4.67 -5.24 -17.00
C LYS A 110 -3.19 -5.07 -16.75
N ARG A 111 -2.39 -5.97 -17.34
CA ARG A 111 -0.93 -5.86 -17.31
C ARG A 111 -0.56 -4.46 -17.81
N GLN A 112 0.09 -3.69 -16.95
CA GLN A 112 0.58 -2.40 -17.35
C GLN A 112 1.87 -2.63 -18.13
N GLU A 113 1.98 -1.98 -19.29
CA GLU A 113 3.24 -1.99 -20.01
C GLU A 113 4.29 -1.25 -19.17
N PRO A 114 5.50 -1.83 -19.00
CA PRO A 114 6.58 -1.14 -18.34
C PRO A 114 6.83 0.18 -19.06
N ARG A 115 6.49 1.31 -18.45
CA ARG A 115 7.04 2.59 -18.90
C ARG A 115 8.53 2.51 -18.65
N VAL A 116 9.32 2.53 -19.72
CA VAL A 116 10.77 2.61 -19.65
C VAL A 116 11.10 3.89 -18.87
N ASN A 117 11.34 3.76 -17.57
CA ASN A 117 11.72 4.89 -16.73
C ASN A 117 13.16 5.25 -17.11
N LEU A 118 13.27 6.15 -18.09
CA LEU A 118 14.52 6.66 -18.63
C LEU A 118 15.17 7.68 -17.69
N ILE A 119 15.17 7.40 -16.38
CA ILE A 119 15.64 8.35 -15.36
C ILE A 119 16.67 7.66 -14.44
N ASN A 120 17.93 7.81 -14.88
CA ASN A 120 19.18 7.90 -14.10
C ASN A 120 19.55 6.75 -13.15
N LEU A 121 20.35 5.82 -13.68
CA LEU A 121 21.54 5.33 -12.98
C LEU A 121 22.75 5.75 -13.82
N THR A 122 23.60 6.57 -13.21
CA THR A 122 24.87 7.03 -13.76
C THR A 122 25.80 5.85 -14.11
N GLY A 123 26.26 5.83 -15.36
CA GLY A 123 27.40 5.05 -15.83
C GLY A 123 27.04 3.64 -16.33
N GLU A 124 27.37 3.38 -17.60
CA GLU A 124 27.19 2.13 -18.36
C GLU A 124 25.81 1.99 -19.04
N GLU A 125 25.82 2.39 -20.32
CA GLU A 125 24.73 2.43 -21.28
C GLU A 125 24.02 1.07 -21.45
N TRP A 126 22.72 1.02 -21.13
CA TRP A 126 21.83 -0.09 -21.45
C TRP A 126 21.34 0.08 -22.89
N PRO A 127 21.64 -0.83 -23.83
CA PRO A 127 21.11 -0.71 -25.18
C PRO A 127 19.60 -1.00 -25.18
N VAL A 128 18.81 0.02 -25.48
CA VAL A 128 17.41 -0.12 -25.89
C VAL A 128 17.42 -0.81 -27.27
N PRO A 129 16.62 -1.87 -27.51
CA PRO A 129 16.46 -2.43 -28.85
C PRO A 129 15.79 -1.39 -29.76
N GLY A 130 16.61 -0.67 -30.52
CA GLY A 130 16.20 0.29 -31.53
C GLY A 130 15.64 -0.42 -32.76
N HIS A 131 14.56 0.16 -33.28
CA HIS A 131 13.89 -0.18 -34.52
C HIS A 131 14.89 -0.25 -35.70
N GLY A 132 14.72 -1.26 -36.56
CA GLY A 132 15.71 -1.68 -37.54
C GLY A 132 16.20 -0.60 -38.50
N THR A 133 17.52 -0.52 -38.63
CA THR A 133 18.21 0.06 -39.78
C THR A 133 19.08 -1.03 -40.36
N MET A 134 18.74 -1.51 -41.57
CA MET A 134 19.59 -2.45 -42.30
C MET A 134 20.78 -1.70 -42.89
N ASP A 135 21.99 -2.20 -42.64
CA ASP A 135 23.20 -1.79 -43.36
C ASP A 135 23.31 -2.60 -44.65
N LEU A 136 23.24 -1.91 -45.79
CA LEU A 136 23.11 -2.49 -47.12
C LEU A 136 24.46 -2.81 -47.78
N LEU A 137 25.59 -2.70 -47.08
CA LEU A 137 26.91 -2.71 -47.72
C LEU A 137 27.86 -3.86 -47.33
N THR A 138 27.50 -4.77 -46.40
CA THR A 138 28.46 -5.80 -45.95
C THR A 138 27.97 -7.25 -45.96
N GLY A 139 26.67 -7.52 -46.11
CA GLY A 139 26.18 -8.90 -46.27
C GLY A 139 26.51 -9.87 -45.12
N GLU A 140 27.07 -9.41 -44.01
CA GLU A 140 27.29 -10.20 -42.81
C GLU A 140 26.16 -10.02 -41.81
N MET A 141 25.58 -11.14 -41.40
CA MET A 141 24.56 -11.22 -40.37
C MET A 141 25.18 -10.91 -39.01
N VAL A 142 25.14 -9.65 -38.58
CA VAL A 142 25.31 -9.29 -37.17
C VAL A 142 24.17 -9.98 -36.41
N PRO A 143 24.43 -10.89 -35.44
CA PRO A 143 23.38 -11.60 -34.74
C PRO A 143 22.56 -10.63 -33.89
N THR A 144 21.48 -10.16 -34.48
CA THR A 144 20.49 -9.30 -33.87
C THR A 144 19.61 -10.22 -33.01
N ALA A 145 19.70 -10.10 -31.68
CA ALA A 145 18.91 -10.84 -30.69
C ALA A 145 18.75 -12.35 -30.97
N GLY A 146 19.69 -13.17 -30.48
CA GLY A 146 19.62 -14.62 -30.63
C GLY A 146 18.32 -15.21 -30.09
N THR A 147 17.86 -16.32 -30.67
CA THR A 147 16.67 -17.04 -30.18
C THR A 147 16.81 -17.40 -28.70
N LEU A 148 15.69 -17.70 -28.04
CA LEU A 148 15.70 -18.13 -26.63
C LEU A 148 16.69 -19.29 -26.41
N GLU A 149 16.81 -20.21 -27.37
CA GLU A 149 17.78 -21.31 -27.30
C GLU A 149 19.23 -20.81 -27.31
N GLN A 150 19.59 -19.89 -28.20
CA GLN A 150 20.96 -19.35 -28.29
C GLN A 150 21.34 -18.57 -27.04
N THR A 151 20.39 -17.82 -26.48
CA THR A 151 20.57 -17.08 -25.23
C THR A 151 20.86 -18.04 -24.07
N MET A 152 20.10 -19.15 -24.01
CA MET A 152 20.25 -20.19 -23.00
C MET A 152 21.54 -21.01 -23.19
N GLU A 153 21.93 -21.28 -24.43
CA GLU A 153 23.17 -21.98 -24.75
C GLU A 153 24.38 -21.17 -24.27
N LYS A 154 24.42 -19.87 -24.55
CA LYS A 154 25.51 -18.99 -24.10
C LYS A 154 25.55 -18.86 -22.57
N PHE A 155 24.39 -18.73 -21.92
CA PHE A 155 24.29 -18.76 -20.47
C PHE A 155 24.88 -20.06 -19.88
N THR A 156 24.51 -21.20 -20.47
CA THR A 156 24.97 -22.53 -20.06
C THR A 156 26.48 -22.69 -20.25
N LYS A 157 27.02 -22.25 -21.39
CA LYS A 157 28.47 -22.23 -21.65
C LYS A 157 29.23 -21.41 -20.60
N LEU A 158 28.76 -20.20 -20.26
CA LEU A 158 29.40 -19.37 -19.23
C LEU A 158 29.44 -20.05 -17.85
N LEU A 159 28.37 -20.78 -17.50
CA LEU A 159 28.33 -21.57 -16.27
C LEU A 159 29.26 -22.78 -16.29
N PHE A 160 29.35 -23.49 -17.43
CA PHE A 160 30.29 -24.59 -17.60
C PHE A 160 31.74 -24.14 -17.40
N TYR A 161 32.09 -22.94 -17.86
CA TYR A 161 33.42 -22.34 -17.63
C TYR A 161 33.60 -21.73 -16.23
N GLY A 162 32.63 -21.86 -15.33
CA GLY A 162 32.70 -21.33 -13.96
C GLY A 162 32.55 -19.81 -13.84
N ARG A 163 32.25 -19.09 -14.94
CA ARG A 163 32.14 -17.62 -14.99
C ARG A 163 30.76 -17.15 -14.49
N LYS A 164 30.46 -17.40 -13.22
CA LYS A 164 29.14 -17.15 -12.61
C LYS A 164 28.69 -15.69 -12.70
N LYS A 165 29.60 -14.72 -12.52
CA LYS A 165 29.29 -13.27 -12.59
C LYS A 165 28.84 -12.85 -13.99
N GLU A 166 29.50 -13.37 -15.01
CA GLU A 166 29.17 -13.03 -16.40
C GLU A 166 27.95 -13.78 -16.90
N ALA A 167 27.77 -15.03 -16.48
CA ALA A 167 26.53 -15.75 -16.72
C ALA A 167 25.34 -14.98 -16.13
N LEU A 168 25.49 -14.42 -14.93
CA LEU A 168 24.46 -13.63 -14.28
C LEU A 168 24.14 -12.34 -15.05
N ASP A 169 25.17 -11.56 -15.41
CA ASP A 169 25.00 -10.33 -16.19
C ASP A 169 24.36 -10.61 -17.55
N TRP A 170 24.79 -11.67 -18.23
CA TRP A 170 24.20 -12.15 -19.48
C TRP A 170 22.71 -12.51 -19.31
N ALA A 171 22.36 -13.22 -18.24
CA ALA A 171 20.97 -13.60 -17.97
C ALA A 171 20.07 -12.37 -17.71
N MET A 172 20.56 -11.36 -17.00
CA MET A 172 19.80 -10.13 -16.75
C MET A 172 19.56 -9.32 -18.02
N ARG A 173 20.58 -9.16 -18.87
CA ARG A 173 20.46 -8.43 -20.15
C ARG A 173 19.44 -9.08 -21.09
N ASN A 174 19.36 -10.41 -21.10
CA ASN A 174 18.47 -11.15 -22.00
C ASN A 174 17.16 -11.60 -21.32
N GLN A 175 16.75 -10.97 -20.22
CA GLN A 175 15.46 -11.23 -19.53
C GLN A 175 15.27 -12.68 -19.04
N LEU A 176 16.37 -13.43 -18.81
CA LEU A 176 16.34 -14.78 -18.22
C LEU A 176 16.22 -14.72 -16.68
N TRP A 177 15.26 -13.94 -16.17
CA TRP A 177 15.16 -13.61 -14.76
C TRP A 177 15.01 -14.80 -13.83
N GLY A 178 14.28 -15.85 -14.22
CA GLY A 178 14.16 -17.07 -13.41
C GLY A 178 15.53 -17.72 -13.14
N HIS A 179 16.37 -17.82 -14.17
CA HIS A 179 17.73 -18.36 -14.05
C HIS A 179 18.64 -17.41 -13.27
N ALA A 180 18.55 -16.10 -13.51
CA ALA A 180 19.33 -15.10 -12.78
C ALA A 180 19.01 -15.06 -11.28
N LEU A 181 17.72 -15.10 -10.91
CA LEU A 181 17.26 -15.13 -9.52
C LEU A 181 17.69 -16.42 -8.82
N PHE A 182 17.54 -17.57 -9.50
CA PHE A 182 18.00 -18.84 -8.95
C PHE A 182 19.52 -18.86 -8.75
N LEU A 183 20.30 -18.49 -9.76
CA LEU A 183 21.76 -18.44 -9.68
C LEU A 183 22.23 -17.51 -8.57
N SER A 184 21.70 -16.28 -8.51
CA SER A 184 22.08 -15.29 -7.51
C SER A 184 21.72 -15.70 -6.08
N SER A 185 20.62 -16.45 -5.88
CA SER A 185 20.25 -17.01 -4.57
C SER A 185 21.30 -17.96 -3.99
N LYS A 186 22.10 -18.60 -4.86
CA LYS A 186 23.21 -19.50 -4.48
C LYS A 186 24.57 -18.80 -4.45
N MET A 187 24.63 -17.51 -4.78
CA MET A 187 25.87 -16.74 -4.77
C MET A 187 26.05 -16.00 -3.44
N ASN A 188 25.53 -14.78 -3.33
CA ASN A 188 25.56 -14.02 -2.10
C ASN A 188 24.34 -13.10 -1.97
N PRO A 189 23.95 -12.72 -0.75
CA PRO A 189 22.74 -11.93 -0.52
C PRO A 189 22.74 -10.55 -1.20
N ARG A 190 23.92 -9.91 -1.33
CA ARG A 190 24.05 -8.60 -1.99
C ARG A 190 23.75 -8.69 -3.48
N ILE A 191 24.31 -9.70 -4.16
CA ILE A 191 24.04 -9.98 -5.57
C ILE A 191 22.57 -10.35 -5.76
N TYR A 192 22.00 -11.20 -4.90
CA TYR A 192 20.57 -11.54 -4.97
C TYR A 192 19.67 -10.30 -4.87
N SER A 193 19.94 -9.40 -3.91
CA SER A 193 19.21 -8.14 -3.75
C SER A 193 19.34 -7.22 -4.98
N TRP A 194 20.53 -7.17 -5.58
CA TRP A 194 20.78 -6.40 -6.81
C TRP A 194 19.98 -6.97 -8.01
N VAL A 195 20.00 -8.29 -8.22
CA VAL A 195 19.25 -8.97 -9.28
C VAL A 195 17.74 -8.81 -9.06
N LEU A 196 17.27 -8.98 -7.82
CA LEU A 196 15.87 -8.79 -7.46
C LEU A 196 15.42 -7.36 -7.74
N THR A 197 16.25 -6.37 -7.42
CA THR A 197 15.98 -4.96 -7.73
C THR A 197 15.87 -4.76 -9.25
N GLY A 198 16.83 -5.28 -10.02
CA GLY A 198 16.80 -5.24 -11.49
C GLY A 198 15.52 -5.87 -12.07
N PHE A 199 15.12 -7.04 -11.56
CA PHE A 199 13.89 -7.72 -11.97
C PHE A 199 12.65 -6.87 -11.64
N THR A 200 12.53 -6.37 -10.42
CA THR A 200 11.37 -5.55 -10.02
C THR A 200 11.26 -4.24 -10.80
N SER A 201 12.38 -3.69 -11.27
CA SER A 201 12.41 -2.50 -12.13
C SER A 201 11.90 -2.77 -13.56
N THR A 202 11.77 -4.03 -13.97
CA THR A 202 11.12 -4.39 -15.24
C THR A 202 9.59 -4.29 -15.19
N LEU A 203 9.01 -4.18 -13.99
CA LEU A 203 7.58 -3.98 -13.78
C LEU A 203 7.25 -2.49 -13.83
N ALA A 204 6.01 -2.15 -14.20
CA ALA A 204 5.56 -0.76 -14.21
C ALA A 204 5.43 -0.21 -12.78
N SER A 205 5.81 1.05 -12.55
CA SER A 205 5.82 1.71 -11.22
C SER A 205 4.50 1.67 -10.46
N ASN A 206 3.38 1.54 -11.18
CA ASN A 206 2.02 1.45 -10.64
C ASN A 206 1.45 0.02 -10.66
N ASP A 207 2.27 -1.00 -10.98
CA ASP A 207 1.86 -2.40 -10.95
C ASP A 207 1.74 -2.88 -9.49
N PRO A 208 0.61 -3.49 -9.10
CA PRO A 208 0.46 -4.14 -7.81
C PRO A 208 1.57 -5.15 -7.46
N LEU A 209 2.12 -5.86 -8.45
CA LEU A 209 3.22 -6.81 -8.25
C LEU A 209 4.51 -6.10 -7.84
N GLN A 210 4.83 -4.95 -8.44
CA GLN A 210 6.00 -4.18 -8.04
C GLN A 210 5.85 -3.65 -6.62
N THR A 211 4.65 -3.16 -6.28
CA THR A 211 4.31 -2.70 -4.93
C THR A 211 4.51 -3.82 -3.90
N LEU A 212 4.01 -5.03 -4.20
CA LEU A 212 4.16 -6.19 -3.33
C LEU A 212 5.63 -6.60 -3.17
N PHE A 213 6.40 -6.68 -4.25
CA PHE A 213 7.81 -7.08 -4.17
C PHE A 213 8.68 -6.05 -3.45
N GLN A 214 8.39 -4.76 -3.58
CA GLN A 214 9.05 -3.71 -2.80
C GLN A 214 8.77 -3.87 -1.31
N LEU A 215 7.51 -4.11 -0.95
CA LEU A 215 7.09 -4.35 0.44
C LEU A 215 7.77 -5.60 1.03
N MET A 216 7.77 -6.73 0.30
CA MET A 216 8.44 -7.97 0.72
C MET A 216 9.94 -7.79 0.88
N SER A 217 10.55 -6.83 0.17
CA SER A 217 11.96 -6.48 0.28
C SER A 217 12.25 -5.45 1.38
N GLY A 218 11.26 -5.05 2.18
CA GLY A 218 11.39 -4.06 3.25
C GLY A 218 11.58 -2.62 2.74
N ARG A 219 11.23 -2.33 1.48
CA ARG A 219 11.32 -0.99 0.89
C ARG A 219 9.95 -0.32 0.87
N ILE A 220 9.94 1.01 0.91
CA ILE A 220 8.71 1.81 0.76
C ILE A 220 8.25 1.72 -0.70
N PRO A 221 7.01 1.27 -0.97
CA PRO A 221 6.53 1.15 -2.33
C PRO A 221 6.40 2.51 -3.04
N GLN A 222 6.77 2.57 -4.31
CA GLN A 222 6.69 3.82 -5.09
C GLN A 222 5.25 4.32 -5.25
N ALA A 223 4.29 3.41 -5.40
CA ALA A 223 2.87 3.72 -5.44
C ALA A 223 2.39 4.50 -4.19
N SER A 224 3.01 4.27 -3.03
CA SER A 224 2.70 4.99 -1.80
C SER A 224 3.21 6.43 -1.83
N LEU A 225 4.34 6.71 -2.49
CA LEU A 225 4.89 8.06 -2.62
C LEU A 225 4.02 8.95 -3.51
N VAL A 226 3.38 8.37 -4.54
CA VAL A 226 2.45 9.09 -5.41
C VAL A 226 1.22 9.59 -4.64
N LEU A 227 0.73 8.78 -3.69
CA LEU A 227 -0.40 9.14 -2.80
C LEU A 227 -0.01 10.14 -1.71
N LEU A 228 1.28 10.25 -1.37
CA LEU A 228 1.84 11.13 -0.35
C LEU A 228 2.20 12.54 -0.87
N SER A 229 1.72 12.93 -2.05
CA SER A 229 1.76 14.33 -2.51
C SER A 229 0.79 15.27 -1.77
N ALA A 230 0.13 14.78 -0.72
CA ALA A 230 -0.62 15.54 0.29
C ALA A 230 0.15 15.53 1.64
N PRO A 231 -0.02 16.56 2.51
CA PRO A 231 1.03 17.12 3.36
C PRO A 231 1.72 16.13 4.31
N ALA A 232 2.95 16.49 4.69
CA ALA A 232 4.00 15.71 5.36
C ALA A 232 3.62 14.92 6.65
N SER A 233 2.41 15.04 7.18
CA SER A 233 1.94 14.33 8.38
C SER A 233 1.62 12.84 8.15
N LEU A 234 1.37 12.42 6.90
CA LEU A 234 1.02 11.02 6.58
C LEU A 234 2.23 10.07 6.44
N LEU A 235 3.44 10.61 6.25
CA LEU A 235 4.67 9.79 6.21
C LEU A 235 4.90 9.03 7.53
N SER A 236 4.55 9.65 8.66
CA SER A 236 4.67 9.00 9.97
C SER A 236 3.66 7.88 10.17
N TRP A 237 2.46 7.97 9.57
CA TRP A 237 1.42 6.94 9.69
C TRP A 237 1.70 5.73 8.81
N VAL A 238 2.22 5.93 7.60
CA VAL A 238 2.62 4.81 6.72
C VAL A 238 3.75 3.99 7.34
N LEU A 239 4.69 4.63 8.04
CA LEU A 239 5.72 3.90 8.82
C LEU A 239 5.14 3.08 9.98
N CYS A 240 4.03 3.52 10.59
CA CYS A 240 3.40 2.81 11.71
C CYS A 240 2.55 1.60 11.28
N ILE A 241 2.06 1.56 10.04
CA ILE A 241 1.20 0.47 9.53
C ILE A 241 2.04 -0.65 8.87
N LEU A 242 3.28 -0.36 8.48
CA LEU A 242 4.19 -1.39 8.00
C LEU A 242 4.58 -2.31 9.17
N PRO A 243 4.37 -3.63 9.05
CA PRO A 243 4.76 -4.56 10.11
C PRO A 243 6.26 -4.41 10.33
N LYS A 244 6.64 -4.16 11.58
CA LYS A 244 8.02 -4.22 12.04
C LYS A 244 8.48 -5.68 11.86
N GLN A 245 9.14 -5.97 10.73
CA GLN A 245 9.72 -7.28 10.48
C GLN A 245 10.95 -7.41 11.36
N ASP A 246 10.83 -8.20 12.44
CA ASP A 246 12.00 -8.69 13.17
C ASP A 246 12.82 -9.57 12.21
N GLY A 247 14.00 -9.08 11.83
CA GLY A 247 14.90 -9.81 10.95
C GLY A 247 15.36 -11.14 11.56
N PRO A 248 15.77 -12.12 10.74
CA PRO A 248 16.14 -13.46 11.18
C PRO A 248 17.56 -13.53 11.77
N GLU A 249 17.96 -12.58 12.61
CA GLU A 249 19.23 -12.60 13.35
C GLU A 249 19.06 -12.68 14.87
N ALA A 250 17.85 -12.55 15.41
CA ALA A 250 17.62 -12.52 16.87
C ALA A 250 17.34 -13.88 17.52
N ARG A 251 17.71 -15.01 16.89
CA ARG A 251 17.45 -16.36 17.47
C ARG A 251 18.63 -17.33 17.38
N ARG A 252 19.86 -16.82 17.44
CA ARG A 252 21.08 -17.65 17.46
C ARG A 252 22.09 -17.29 18.57
N LEU A 253 21.62 -16.69 19.65
CA LEU A 253 22.40 -16.44 20.88
C LEU A 253 21.57 -16.86 22.10
N SER A 254 21.24 -18.16 22.17
CA SER A 254 20.74 -18.79 23.41
C SER A 254 20.93 -20.30 23.34
N SER A 255 22.14 -20.74 23.00
CA SER A 255 22.58 -22.12 23.21
C SER A 255 24.09 -22.19 23.05
N GLU A 256 24.83 -21.68 24.03
CA GLU A 256 26.22 -22.03 24.33
C GLU A 256 26.61 -21.21 25.57
N ASP A 257 26.37 -21.79 26.75
CA ASP A 257 27.21 -21.69 27.95
C ASP A 257 26.44 -22.29 29.14
N GLY A 258 26.97 -23.39 29.66
CA GLY A 258 26.38 -24.15 30.75
C GLY A 258 26.99 -25.54 30.88
N GLN A 259 28.32 -25.59 30.92
CA GLN A 259 29.08 -26.69 31.51
C GLN A 259 29.57 -26.24 32.88
#